data_AF-A0A067QG69-F1
#
_entry.id   AF-A0A067QG69-F1
#
_cell.length_a   1.000
_cell.length_b   1.000
_cell.length_c   1.000
_cell.angle_alpha   90.00
_cell.angle_beta   90.00
_cell.angle_gamma   90.00
#
_symmetry.space_group_name_H-M   'P 1'
#
loop_
_entity.id
_entity.type
_entity.pdbx_description
1 polymer ?
#
loop_
_entity_poly.entity_id
_entity_poly.type
_entity_poly.pdbx_seq_one_letter_code
_entity_poly.pdbx_strand_id
1 'polypeptide(L)'
;MCAWPDWMPQFADTSLIKTDVCDVLMNGRGLIYIRNMTELMQRALYSLSQHVQTYLHEEHIITRPGASVGIWMSFLLPAAIILSTYSCHNVTELYKTAATLSLGLLGTSVVFVTKPCNCKMYEYVLTIPPVFTYMLLYFYNGIGVWFSIAGGFASYSCSEAVILLLDVTPKCLTYGEASVLTQSLILFLFTTAINLVNTLHTVPMQCVDTATVILQVGLFGVLLICAAAYMFPNFRKPMPFYALTLAMVFGFVVPFLHILLQASPVLWILQLLVANMPRIWLVIYWVVCSGLAVLAVNVQIQGQQQASTVIRKYFHILAVAVFIPGLIRECCFLYLASGVVLALITALELLRVIRMPPLGEVLQAGFTVYADEKDAGTLALTPIYLLAGCSLPLWLYPSICLEEIYAGQHLLPLMSGLLTVGIGDTAASVFGTWIGKTKWEGTKKTKEGTFASIICQMILILMLVYLGHMPCSGVVLIRSLFAVTVTSVLEAKTDQVDNLALPLVMYMLLLPFPRTI
;
A
#
# COMPACT_ATOMS: atom_id res chain seq x y z
N MET A 1 40.72 -29.59 32.90
CA MET A 1 40.37 -30.86 32.21
C MET A 1 38.93 -30.81 31.78
N CYS A 2 38.69 -30.46 30.52
CA CYS A 2 37.61 -30.96 29.66
C CYS A 2 37.94 -30.44 28.24
N ALA A 3 38.29 -31.36 27.36
CA ALA A 3 38.82 -31.13 26.03
C ALA A 3 37.69 -30.92 25.01
N TRP A 4 37.94 -30.07 24.02
CA TRP A 4 37.13 -29.94 22.81
C TRP A 4 37.48 -31.08 21.83
N PRO A 5 36.52 -31.72 21.14
CA PRO A 5 36.83 -32.73 20.13
C PRO A 5 37.24 -32.12 18.79
N ASP A 6 38.37 -32.59 18.26
CA ASP A 6 38.91 -32.33 16.93
C ASP A 6 38.16 -33.12 15.85
N TRP A 7 37.24 -32.49 15.10
CA TRP A 7 36.79 -32.97 13.77
C TRP A 7 35.94 -31.96 12.96
N MET A 8 36.28 -30.65 12.93
CA MET A 8 35.72 -29.74 11.91
C MET A 8 36.80 -29.30 10.92
N PRO A 9 36.53 -29.32 9.59
CA PRO A 9 37.43 -28.78 8.59
C PRO A 9 37.60 -27.28 8.79
N GLN A 10 38.86 -26.83 8.76
CA GLN A 10 39.24 -25.41 8.74
C GLN A 10 38.67 -24.74 7.49
N PHE A 11 37.53 -24.07 7.60
CA PHE A 11 37.15 -23.01 6.67
C PHE A 11 37.85 -21.72 7.13
N ALA A 12 38.98 -21.45 6.50
CA ALA A 12 39.70 -20.19 6.61
C ALA A 12 38.89 -19.04 5.98
N ASP A 13 39.02 -17.86 6.60
CA ASP A 13 38.68 -16.52 6.14
C ASP A 13 37.21 -16.12 5.93
N THR A 14 36.52 -15.86 7.05
CA THR A 14 35.47 -14.81 7.13
C THR A 14 35.80 -13.72 8.14
N SER A 15 37.01 -13.72 8.72
CA SER A 15 37.48 -12.68 9.64
C SER A 15 37.86 -11.38 8.93
N LEU A 16 38.45 -11.43 7.73
CA LEU A 16 38.89 -10.21 7.03
C LEU A 16 37.74 -9.25 6.65
N ILE A 17 36.56 -9.78 6.28
CA ILE A 17 35.41 -8.95 5.86
C ILE A 17 34.71 -8.30 7.07
N LYS A 18 34.79 -8.91 8.28
CA LYS A 18 34.17 -8.35 9.50
C LYS A 18 35.00 -7.25 10.14
N THR A 19 36.34 -7.30 10.04
CA THR A 19 37.20 -6.23 10.55
C THR A 19 37.15 -4.98 9.67
N ASP A 20 37.09 -5.11 8.34
CA ASP A 20 37.10 -3.94 7.45
C ASP A 20 35.84 -3.06 7.55
N VAL A 21 34.65 -3.65 7.77
CA VAL A 21 33.41 -2.86 7.91
C VAL A 21 33.36 -2.12 9.26
N CYS A 22 33.84 -2.75 10.33
CA CYS A 22 33.95 -2.09 11.64
C CYS A 22 35.04 -1.02 11.65
N ASP A 23 36.19 -1.25 11.02
CA ASP A 23 37.29 -0.28 10.96
C ASP A 23 36.99 0.92 10.04
N VAL A 24 36.18 0.74 9.00
CA VAL A 24 35.69 1.84 8.17
C VAL A 24 34.66 2.69 8.92
N LEU A 25 33.79 2.09 9.75
CA LEU A 25 32.81 2.83 10.55
C LEU A 25 33.42 3.53 11.78
N MET A 26 34.49 2.96 12.36
CA MET A 26 35.17 3.49 13.55
C MET A 26 36.24 4.56 13.22
N ASN A 27 36.73 4.61 11.99
CA ASN A 27 37.57 5.72 11.52
C ASN A 27 36.69 6.88 11.06
N GLY A 28 36.90 8.09 11.58
CA GLY A 28 36.13 9.30 11.21
C GLY A 28 36.03 9.61 9.71
N ARG A 29 36.82 8.95 8.86
CA ARG A 29 36.72 9.00 7.39
C ARG A 29 35.46 8.30 6.83
N GLY A 30 34.99 7.20 7.42
CA GLY A 30 33.77 6.51 6.97
C GLY A 30 32.50 7.32 7.26
N LEU A 31 32.44 7.97 8.41
CA LEU A 31 31.38 8.94 8.74
C LEU A 31 31.36 10.13 7.78
N ILE A 32 32.53 10.66 7.38
CA ILE A 32 32.64 11.72 6.38
C ILE A 32 32.17 11.22 5.00
N TYR A 33 32.53 9.99 4.61
CA TYR A 33 32.10 9.42 3.33
C TYR A 33 30.58 9.20 3.28
N ILE A 34 30.00 8.60 4.33
CA ILE A 34 28.55 8.40 4.45
C ILE A 34 27.84 9.75 4.43
N ARG A 35 28.34 10.74 5.17
CA ARG A 35 27.79 12.10 5.17
C ARG A 35 27.84 12.71 3.77
N ASN A 36 28.98 12.67 3.10
CA ASN A 36 29.14 13.21 1.74
C ASN A 36 28.21 12.52 0.74
N MET A 37 28.08 11.18 0.81
CA MET A 37 27.17 10.43 -0.05
C MET A 37 25.70 10.77 0.22
N THR A 38 25.33 10.93 1.50
CA THR A 38 23.97 11.35 1.89
C THR A 38 23.66 12.77 1.41
N GLU A 39 24.59 13.70 1.55
CA GLU A 39 24.47 15.06 1.04
C GLU A 39 24.36 15.08 -0.50
N LEU A 40 25.13 14.25 -1.21
CA LEU A 40 25.04 14.08 -2.66
C LEU A 40 23.68 13.54 -3.09
N MET A 41 23.18 12.49 -2.42
CA MET A 41 21.86 11.92 -2.69
C MET A 41 20.74 12.92 -2.42
N GLN A 42 20.82 13.68 -1.32
CA GLN A 42 19.85 14.74 -1.03
C GLN A 42 19.86 15.83 -2.09
N ARG A 43 21.04 16.30 -2.54
CA ARG A 43 21.15 17.29 -3.62
C ARG A 43 20.58 16.77 -4.93
N ALA A 44 20.88 15.51 -5.28
CA ALA A 44 20.34 14.87 -6.48
C ALA A 44 18.81 14.77 -6.44
N LEU A 45 18.25 14.26 -5.33
CA LEU A 45 16.79 14.16 -5.14
C LEU A 45 16.11 15.52 -5.16
N TYR A 46 16.73 16.54 -4.55
CA TYR A 46 16.22 17.90 -4.58
C TYR A 46 16.20 18.47 -6.00
N SER A 47 17.29 18.29 -6.75
CA SER A 47 17.38 18.72 -8.16
C SER A 47 16.32 18.04 -9.03
N LEU A 48 16.17 16.72 -8.91
CA LEU A 48 15.14 15.96 -9.64
C LEU A 48 13.72 16.39 -9.24
N SER A 49 13.48 16.66 -7.96
CA SER A 49 12.19 17.16 -7.48
C SER A 49 11.88 18.54 -8.05
N GLN A 50 12.87 19.44 -8.14
CA GLN A 50 12.68 20.74 -8.77
C GLN A 50 12.39 20.61 -10.26
N HIS A 51 13.06 19.70 -10.96
CA HIS A 51 12.81 19.44 -12.37
C HIS A 51 11.36 19.01 -12.63
N VAL A 52 10.86 18.00 -11.90
CA VAL A 52 9.47 17.55 -12.03
C VAL A 52 8.50 18.68 -11.65
N GLN A 53 8.81 19.47 -10.62
CA GLN A 53 7.98 20.61 -10.24
C GLN A 53 7.88 21.67 -11.35
N THR A 54 8.99 21.99 -12.01
CA THR A 54 9.00 22.91 -13.15
C THR A 54 8.17 22.36 -14.31
N TYR A 55 8.33 21.08 -14.65
CA TYR A 55 7.52 20.44 -15.70
C TYR A 55 6.01 20.52 -15.39
N LEU A 56 5.59 20.18 -14.18
CA LEU A 56 4.19 20.27 -13.77
C LEU A 56 3.66 21.71 -13.85
N HIS A 57 4.49 22.70 -13.53
CA HIS A 57 4.12 24.11 -13.65
C HIS A 57 4.00 24.57 -15.11
N GLU A 58 4.91 24.14 -15.98
CA GLU A 58 4.87 24.41 -17.43
C GLU A 58 3.62 23.83 -18.09
N GLU A 59 3.20 22.63 -17.68
CA GLU A 59 1.97 21.97 -18.15
C GLU A 59 0.69 22.43 -17.42
N HIS A 60 0.78 23.46 -16.57
CA HIS A 60 -0.34 24.01 -15.80
C HIS A 60 -1.05 23.00 -14.87
N ILE A 61 -0.34 21.98 -14.39
CA ILE A 61 -0.89 20.94 -13.52
C ILE A 61 -0.87 21.39 -12.06
N ILE A 62 -2.04 21.37 -11.41
CA ILE A 62 -2.21 21.81 -10.02
C ILE A 62 -2.19 20.62 -9.07
N THR A 63 -1.08 20.44 -8.36
CA THR A 63 -0.93 19.39 -7.34
C THR A 63 -1.46 19.80 -5.96
N ARG A 64 -1.48 18.85 -5.01
CA ARG A 64 -1.89 19.09 -3.62
C ARG A 64 -1.08 20.23 -2.98
N PRO A 65 -1.75 21.27 -2.44
CA PRO A 65 -1.06 22.43 -1.89
C PRO A 65 -0.31 22.08 -0.60
N GLY A 66 0.83 22.75 -0.38
CA GLY A 66 1.59 22.62 0.87
C GLY A 66 2.38 21.33 1.01
N ALA A 67 2.48 20.52 -0.04
CA ALA A 67 3.31 19.32 -0.09
C ALA A 67 4.32 19.40 -1.24
N SER A 68 5.48 18.79 -1.04
CA SER A 68 6.49 18.56 -2.07
C SER A 68 6.01 17.56 -3.11
N VAL A 69 6.69 17.51 -4.26
CA VAL A 69 6.39 16.61 -5.38
C VAL A 69 6.35 15.13 -4.96
N GLY A 70 7.17 14.74 -4.00
CA GLY A 70 7.17 13.37 -3.46
C GLY A 70 7.74 12.31 -4.39
N ILE A 71 8.70 12.65 -5.28
CA ILE A 71 9.24 11.74 -6.32
C ILE A 71 9.70 10.38 -5.78
N TRP A 72 10.16 10.30 -4.54
CA TRP A 72 10.62 9.05 -3.95
C TRP A 72 9.50 8.01 -3.82
N MET A 73 8.25 8.44 -3.73
CA MET A 73 7.09 7.55 -3.65
C MET A 73 6.87 6.76 -4.94
N SER A 74 7.26 7.28 -6.12
CA SER A 74 7.11 6.56 -7.39
C SER A 74 7.95 5.28 -7.47
N PHE A 75 8.88 5.08 -6.53
CA PHE A 75 9.74 3.90 -6.47
C PHE A 75 9.25 2.86 -5.45
N LEU A 76 8.38 3.23 -4.51
CA LEU A 76 8.06 2.39 -3.36
C LEU A 76 7.30 1.12 -3.72
N LEU A 77 6.18 1.25 -4.44
CA LEU A 77 5.32 0.11 -4.77
C LEU A 77 6.03 -0.90 -5.69
N PRO A 78 6.67 -0.48 -6.80
CA PRO A 78 7.43 -1.41 -7.63
C PRO A 78 8.55 -2.11 -6.85
N ALA A 79 9.31 -1.36 -6.04
CA ALA A 79 10.37 -1.94 -5.22
C ALA A 79 9.84 -2.94 -4.20
N ALA A 80 8.70 -2.65 -3.56
CA ALA A 80 8.07 -3.56 -2.60
C ALA A 80 7.73 -4.91 -3.25
N ILE A 81 7.17 -4.90 -4.47
CA ILE A 81 6.81 -6.14 -5.19
C ILE A 81 8.06 -6.92 -5.62
N ILE A 82 9.06 -6.22 -6.18
CA ILE A 82 10.33 -6.82 -6.62
C ILE A 82 11.06 -7.46 -5.45
N LEU A 83 11.23 -6.73 -4.34
CA LEU A 83 11.90 -7.24 -3.14
C LEU A 83 11.17 -8.43 -2.54
N SER A 84 9.83 -8.41 -2.52
CA SER A 84 9.04 -9.54 -2.01
C SER A 84 9.27 -10.83 -2.81
N THR A 85 9.48 -10.70 -4.13
CA THR A 85 9.76 -11.85 -5.01
C THR A 85 11.10 -12.51 -4.66
N TYR A 86 12.08 -11.71 -4.22
CA TYR A 86 13.40 -12.20 -3.83
C TYR A 86 13.44 -12.70 -2.37
N SER A 87 12.69 -12.06 -1.49
CA SER A 87 12.65 -12.38 -0.05
C SER A 87 11.80 -13.60 0.29
N CYS A 88 10.76 -13.91 -0.50
CA CYS A 88 9.84 -15.01 -0.20
C CYS A 88 10.16 -16.25 -1.04
N HIS A 89 10.07 -17.44 -0.44
CA HIS A 89 10.11 -18.70 -1.17
C HIS A 89 8.72 -19.04 -1.74
N ASN A 90 8.68 -19.81 -2.84
CA ASN A 90 7.44 -20.31 -3.48
C ASN A 90 6.45 -19.21 -3.90
N VAL A 91 6.95 -18.20 -4.61
CA VAL A 91 6.16 -17.11 -5.20
C VAL A 91 5.38 -17.63 -6.42
N THR A 92 4.08 -17.29 -6.50
CA THR A 92 3.22 -17.71 -7.62
C THR A 92 3.65 -17.12 -8.96
N GLU A 93 3.34 -17.78 -10.07
CA GLU A 93 3.66 -17.27 -11.42
C GLU A 93 2.98 -15.92 -11.72
N LEU A 94 1.75 -15.72 -11.21
CA LEU A 94 1.05 -14.45 -11.30
C LEU A 94 1.81 -13.33 -10.57
N TYR A 95 2.38 -13.64 -9.40
CA TYR A 95 3.16 -12.67 -8.64
C TYR A 95 4.51 -12.37 -9.31
N LYS A 96 5.21 -13.38 -9.83
CA LYS A 96 6.44 -13.18 -10.64
C LYS A 96 6.17 -12.28 -11.85
N THR A 97 5.01 -12.45 -12.48
CA THR A 97 4.55 -11.60 -13.58
C THR A 97 4.34 -10.15 -13.15
N ALA A 98 3.69 -9.94 -12.00
CA ALA A 98 3.53 -8.61 -11.41
C ALA A 98 4.88 -7.95 -11.08
N ALA A 99 5.87 -8.73 -10.62
CA ALA A 99 7.22 -8.26 -10.36
C ALA A 99 7.96 -7.85 -11.63
N THR A 100 7.81 -8.62 -12.72
CA THR A 100 8.36 -8.24 -14.03
C THR A 100 7.75 -6.94 -14.55
N LEU A 101 6.43 -6.76 -14.46
CA LEU A 101 5.79 -5.50 -14.81
C LEU A 101 6.27 -4.36 -13.91
N SER A 102 6.46 -4.62 -12.61
CA SER A 102 7.00 -3.65 -11.65
C SER A 102 8.41 -3.18 -12.01
N LEU A 103 9.28 -4.04 -12.55
CA LEU A 103 10.59 -3.63 -13.08
C LEU A 103 10.45 -2.61 -14.22
N GLY A 104 9.47 -2.83 -15.10
CA GLY A 104 9.09 -1.89 -16.15
C GLY A 104 8.64 -0.54 -15.60
N LEU A 105 7.65 -0.56 -14.70
CA LEU A 105 7.09 0.65 -14.08
C LEU A 105 8.16 1.44 -13.32
N LEU A 106 9.09 0.75 -12.64
CA LEU A 106 10.23 1.36 -11.97
C LEU A 106 11.15 2.04 -12.98
N GLY A 107 11.52 1.34 -14.06
CA GLY A 107 12.36 1.87 -15.13
C GLY A 107 11.74 3.10 -15.79
N THR A 108 10.46 3.06 -16.14
CA THR A 108 9.72 4.21 -16.70
C THR A 108 9.71 5.39 -15.72
N SER A 109 9.48 5.14 -14.43
CA SER A 109 9.48 6.19 -13.40
C SER A 109 10.86 6.86 -13.27
N VAL A 110 11.94 6.07 -13.32
CA VAL A 110 13.32 6.61 -13.31
C VAL A 110 13.57 7.47 -14.55
N VAL A 111 13.26 6.95 -15.75
CA VAL A 111 13.48 7.69 -17.01
C VAL A 111 12.70 9.01 -16.99
N PHE A 112 11.44 8.99 -16.55
CA PHE A 112 10.62 10.19 -16.48
C PHE A 112 11.17 11.23 -15.50
N VAL A 113 11.55 10.82 -14.28
CA VAL A 113 12.09 11.75 -13.27
C VAL A 113 13.43 12.36 -13.73
N THR A 114 14.21 11.61 -14.51
CA THR A 114 15.50 12.07 -15.07
C THR A 114 15.39 12.81 -16.40
N LYS A 115 14.17 13.09 -16.89
CA LYS A 115 13.93 13.73 -18.20
C LYS A 115 14.79 15.00 -18.34
N PRO A 116 15.75 15.06 -19.28
CA PRO A 116 16.42 16.32 -19.57
C PRO A 116 15.44 17.26 -20.27
N CYS A 117 15.39 18.53 -19.85
CA CYS A 117 14.62 19.55 -20.57
C CYS A 117 15.05 19.57 -22.04
N ASN A 118 14.12 19.24 -22.94
CA ASN A 118 14.22 19.46 -24.38
C ASN A 118 15.23 18.57 -25.15
N CYS A 119 15.14 17.24 -25.01
CA CYS A 119 15.96 16.30 -25.77
C CYS A 119 15.11 15.29 -26.55
N LYS A 120 15.21 15.27 -27.90
CA LYS A 120 14.62 14.20 -28.73
C LYS A 120 15.11 12.80 -28.33
N MET A 121 16.28 12.71 -27.69
CA MET A 121 16.80 11.46 -27.12
C MET A 121 15.93 10.88 -26.00
N TYR A 122 15.13 11.71 -25.32
CA TYR A 122 14.25 11.26 -24.24
C TYR A 122 13.21 10.26 -24.72
N GLU A 123 12.57 10.52 -25.85
CA GLU A 123 11.54 9.61 -26.41
C GLU A 123 12.12 8.21 -26.66
N TYR A 124 13.34 8.13 -27.22
CA TYR A 124 14.04 6.86 -27.41
C TYR A 124 14.35 6.17 -26.08
N VAL A 125 14.85 6.90 -25.08
CA VAL A 125 15.16 6.33 -23.75
C VAL A 125 13.90 5.83 -23.04
N LEU A 126 12.76 6.50 -23.22
CA LEU A 126 11.47 6.10 -22.65
C LEU A 126 10.94 4.79 -23.24
N THR A 127 11.35 4.41 -24.45
CA THR A 127 10.99 3.10 -25.04
C THR A 127 11.77 1.92 -24.47
N ILE A 128 12.89 2.14 -23.78
CA ILE A 128 13.75 1.07 -23.26
C ILE A 128 13.03 0.23 -22.19
N PRO A 129 12.47 0.80 -21.10
CA PRO A 129 11.79 -0.01 -20.09
C PRO A 129 10.60 -0.83 -20.64
N PRO A 130 9.72 -0.28 -21.51
CA PRO A 130 8.64 -1.04 -22.17
C PRO A 130 9.12 -2.25 -22.98
N VAL A 131 10.15 -2.07 -23.81
CA VAL A 131 10.71 -3.16 -24.64
C VAL A 131 11.30 -4.24 -23.73
N PHE A 132 12.06 -3.85 -22.71
CA PHE A 132 12.62 -4.79 -21.76
C PHE A 132 11.53 -5.55 -20.98
N THR A 133 10.45 -4.85 -20.59
CA THR A 133 9.28 -5.44 -19.93
C THR A 133 8.62 -6.48 -20.82
N TYR A 134 8.37 -6.15 -22.10
CA TYR A 134 7.85 -7.09 -23.08
C TYR A 134 8.73 -8.34 -23.20
N MET A 135 10.06 -8.16 -23.35
CA MET A 135 10.99 -9.28 -23.50
C MET A 135 10.98 -10.18 -22.27
N LEU A 136 10.99 -9.63 -21.07
CA LEU A 136 10.92 -10.43 -19.84
C LEU A 136 9.58 -11.15 -19.69
N LEU A 137 8.45 -10.47 -19.94
CA LEU A 137 7.14 -11.12 -19.85
C LEU A 137 7.01 -12.29 -20.84
N TYR A 138 7.55 -12.14 -22.05
CA TYR A 138 7.50 -13.17 -23.07
C TYR A 138 8.51 -14.31 -22.82
N PHE A 139 9.79 -13.99 -22.66
CA PHE A 139 10.86 -15.00 -22.58
C PHE A 139 11.06 -15.57 -21.18
N TYR A 140 10.93 -14.75 -20.13
CA TYR A 140 11.18 -15.18 -18.75
C TYR A 140 9.91 -15.70 -18.07
N ASN A 141 8.79 -14.97 -18.16
CA ASN A 141 7.52 -15.40 -17.57
C ASN A 141 6.72 -16.36 -18.46
N GLY A 142 7.10 -16.53 -19.74
CA GLY A 142 6.41 -17.43 -20.67
C GLY A 142 4.98 -17.00 -21.00
N ILE A 143 4.67 -15.71 -20.87
CA ILE A 143 3.33 -15.18 -21.11
C ILE A 143 3.11 -15.00 -22.61
N GLY A 144 1.90 -15.32 -23.08
CA GLY A 144 1.52 -15.17 -24.49
C GLY A 144 1.77 -13.77 -25.05
N VAL A 145 2.10 -13.70 -26.35
CA VAL A 145 2.57 -12.48 -27.02
C VAL A 145 1.69 -11.25 -26.77
N TRP A 146 0.36 -11.41 -26.79
CA TRP A 146 -0.58 -10.30 -26.60
C TRP A 146 -0.53 -9.69 -25.21
N PHE A 147 -0.43 -10.52 -24.17
CA PHE A 147 -0.28 -10.04 -22.80
C PHE A 147 1.09 -9.42 -22.57
N SER A 148 2.15 -9.95 -23.20
CA SER A 148 3.48 -9.34 -23.15
C SER A 148 3.50 -7.96 -23.83
N ILE A 149 2.83 -7.79 -24.98
CA ILE A 149 2.65 -6.48 -25.63
C ILE A 149 1.87 -5.53 -24.72
N ALA A 150 0.76 -5.99 -24.14
CA ALA A 150 -0.04 -5.20 -23.23
C ALA A 150 0.76 -4.76 -21.99
N GLY A 151 1.62 -5.62 -21.44
CA GLY A 151 2.49 -5.30 -20.31
C GLY A 151 3.58 -4.28 -20.67
N GLY A 152 4.19 -4.41 -21.85
CA GLY A 152 5.10 -3.39 -22.39
C GLY A 152 4.41 -2.03 -22.55
N PHE A 153 3.20 -2.00 -23.13
CA PHE A 153 2.41 -0.78 -23.28
C PHE A 153 1.96 -0.17 -21.94
N ALA A 154 1.57 -1.02 -20.98
CA ALA A 154 1.24 -0.58 -19.63
C ALA A 154 2.43 0.08 -18.92
N SER A 155 3.63 -0.50 -19.09
CA SER A 155 4.88 0.09 -18.61
C SER A 155 5.18 1.45 -19.26
N TYR A 156 4.95 1.59 -20.57
CA TYR A 156 5.15 2.85 -21.32
C TYR A 156 4.20 3.95 -20.88
N SER A 157 2.92 3.63 -20.77
CA SER A 157 1.85 4.60 -20.48
C SER A 157 1.80 5.07 -19.02
N CYS A 158 2.60 4.48 -18.12
CA CYS A 158 2.57 4.80 -16.70
C CYS A 158 2.78 6.28 -16.40
N SER A 159 3.82 6.91 -16.96
CA SER A 159 4.12 8.32 -16.68
C SER A 159 3.03 9.27 -17.18
N GLU A 160 2.55 9.06 -18.40
CA GLU A 160 1.45 9.85 -18.98
C GLU A 160 0.15 9.67 -18.18
N ALA A 161 -0.12 8.45 -17.70
CA ALA A 161 -1.27 8.19 -16.84
C ALA A 161 -1.19 8.91 -15.48
N VAL A 162 0.01 9.09 -14.92
CA VAL A 162 0.21 9.89 -13.70
C VAL A 162 -0.14 11.36 -13.96
N ILE A 163 0.34 11.91 -15.07
CA ILE A 163 0.06 13.30 -15.48
C ILE A 163 -1.43 13.50 -15.71
N LEU A 164 -2.08 12.58 -16.44
CA LEU A 164 -3.53 12.59 -16.66
C LEU A 164 -4.32 12.53 -15.34
N LEU A 165 -3.90 11.69 -14.39
CA LEU A 165 -4.57 11.59 -13.09
C LEU A 165 -4.48 12.91 -12.31
N LEU A 166 -3.30 13.55 -12.31
CA LEU A 166 -3.11 14.85 -11.66
C LEU A 166 -3.98 15.95 -12.29
N ASP A 167 -4.08 15.96 -13.61
CA ASP A 167 -4.90 16.94 -14.34
C ASP A 167 -6.40 16.78 -14.07
N VAL A 168 -6.90 15.53 -14.04
CA VAL A 168 -8.31 15.22 -13.76
C VAL A 168 -8.68 15.45 -12.29
N THR A 169 -7.70 15.43 -11.38
CA THR A 169 -7.92 15.56 -9.92
C THR A 169 -7.12 16.71 -9.30
N PRO A 170 -7.38 17.96 -9.72
CA PRO A 170 -6.59 19.10 -9.28
C PRO A 170 -6.64 19.24 -7.76
N LYS A 171 -5.50 19.58 -7.16
CA LYS A 171 -5.28 19.74 -5.70
C LYS A 171 -5.44 18.48 -4.85
N CYS A 172 -5.78 17.32 -5.42
CA CYS A 172 -6.01 16.10 -4.65
C CYS A 172 -4.69 15.40 -4.30
N LEU A 173 -3.76 15.31 -5.25
CA LEU A 173 -2.59 14.42 -5.19
C LEU A 173 -1.28 15.19 -5.38
N THR A 174 -0.22 14.71 -4.74
CA THR A 174 1.15 14.97 -5.19
C THR A 174 1.52 14.04 -6.35
N TYR A 175 2.60 14.35 -7.08
CA TYR A 175 3.11 13.45 -8.12
C TYR A 175 3.46 12.06 -7.56
N GLY A 176 4.05 12.01 -6.36
CA GLY A 176 4.36 10.78 -5.66
C GLY A 176 3.12 9.94 -5.33
N GLU A 177 2.09 10.57 -4.77
CA GLU A 177 0.81 9.92 -4.45
C GLU A 177 0.10 9.42 -5.71
N ALA A 178 0.05 10.23 -6.76
CA ALA A 178 -0.51 9.86 -8.07
C ALA A 178 0.27 8.71 -8.73
N SER A 179 1.60 8.67 -8.57
CA SER A 179 2.44 7.59 -9.07
C SER A 179 2.08 6.25 -8.43
N VAL A 180 1.98 6.19 -7.10
CA VAL A 180 1.62 4.95 -6.39
C VAL A 180 0.22 4.48 -6.77
N LEU A 181 -0.76 5.39 -6.87
CA LEU A 181 -2.11 5.06 -7.30
C LEU A 181 -2.16 4.53 -8.74
N THR A 182 -1.47 5.19 -9.67
CA THR A 182 -1.45 4.80 -11.08
C THR A 182 -0.77 3.46 -11.27
N GLN A 183 0.38 3.24 -10.63
CA GLN A 183 1.09 1.96 -10.64
C GLN A 183 0.23 0.84 -10.04
N SER A 184 -0.48 1.11 -8.94
CA SER A 184 -1.42 0.15 -8.33
C SER A 184 -2.54 -0.23 -9.30
N LEU A 185 -3.13 0.75 -9.99
CA LEU A 185 -4.19 0.51 -10.96
C LEU A 185 -3.69 -0.31 -12.16
N ILE A 186 -2.51 0.02 -12.69
CA ILE A 186 -1.90 -0.71 -13.80
C ILE A 186 -1.62 -2.17 -13.40
N LEU A 187 -1.00 -2.38 -12.24
CA LEU A 187 -0.72 -3.72 -11.72
C LEU A 187 -2.01 -4.50 -11.47
N PHE A 188 -3.03 -3.88 -10.87
CA PHE A 188 -4.32 -4.49 -10.63
C PHE A 188 -5.01 -4.91 -11.93
N LEU A 189 -5.10 -4.04 -12.93
CA LEU A 189 -5.75 -4.35 -14.21
C LEU A 189 -5.00 -5.44 -14.97
N PHE A 190 -3.67 -5.36 -15.01
CA PHE A 190 -2.84 -6.35 -15.72
C PHE A 190 -2.93 -7.73 -15.08
N THR A 191 -2.76 -7.81 -13.74
CA THR A 191 -2.87 -9.07 -13.01
C THR A 191 -4.28 -9.64 -13.02
N THR A 192 -5.31 -8.78 -12.98
CA THR A 192 -6.71 -9.21 -13.17
C THR A 192 -6.90 -9.84 -14.53
N ALA A 193 -6.46 -9.22 -15.61
CA ALA A 193 -6.63 -9.76 -16.95
C ALA A 193 -5.99 -11.15 -17.12
N ILE A 194 -4.78 -11.34 -16.59
CA ILE A 194 -4.09 -12.63 -16.62
C ILE A 194 -4.78 -13.67 -15.72
N ASN A 195 -5.13 -13.28 -14.49
CA ASN A 195 -5.74 -14.21 -13.54
C ASN A 195 -7.13 -14.68 -13.99
N LEU A 196 -7.90 -13.82 -14.67
CA LEU A 196 -9.19 -14.20 -15.26
C LEU A 196 -9.02 -15.25 -16.36
N VAL A 197 -8.01 -15.10 -17.23
CA VAL A 197 -7.70 -16.12 -18.24
C VAL A 197 -7.27 -17.43 -17.60
N ASN A 198 -6.42 -17.38 -16.58
CA ASN A 198 -6.02 -18.59 -15.84
C ASN A 198 -7.22 -19.27 -15.17
N THR A 199 -8.13 -18.49 -14.58
CA THR A 199 -9.33 -18.98 -13.88
C THR A 199 -10.31 -19.67 -14.83
N LEU A 200 -10.39 -19.23 -16.10
CA LEU A 200 -11.19 -19.91 -17.12
C LEU A 200 -10.69 -21.34 -17.41
N HIS A 201 -9.41 -21.63 -17.17
CA HIS A 201 -8.83 -22.96 -17.39
C HIS A 201 -8.73 -23.79 -16.11
N THR A 202 -8.50 -23.14 -14.96
CA THR A 202 -8.32 -23.79 -13.66
C THR A 202 -9.16 -23.11 -12.60
N VAL A 203 -10.13 -23.82 -12.05
CA VAL A 203 -11.00 -23.32 -10.97
C VAL A 203 -10.17 -23.16 -9.68
N PRO A 204 -10.25 -22.01 -8.98
CA PRO A 204 -9.51 -21.81 -7.73
C PRO A 204 -10.00 -22.78 -6.65
N MET A 205 -9.05 -23.38 -5.94
CA MET A 205 -9.34 -24.32 -4.85
C MET A 205 -9.11 -23.72 -3.46
N GLN A 206 -8.16 -22.79 -3.32
CA GLN A 206 -7.85 -22.18 -2.04
C GLN A 206 -8.77 -21.00 -1.75
N CYS A 207 -8.95 -20.70 -0.45
CA CYS A 207 -9.76 -19.58 0.02
C CYS A 207 -9.24 -18.25 -0.54
N VAL A 208 -7.93 -18.03 -0.51
CA VAL A 208 -7.29 -16.79 -0.97
C VAL A 208 -7.45 -16.61 -2.48
N ASP A 209 -7.26 -17.67 -3.26
CA ASP A 209 -7.42 -17.62 -4.72
C ASP A 209 -8.86 -17.25 -5.10
N THR A 210 -9.84 -17.91 -4.45
CA THR A 210 -11.26 -17.64 -4.66
C THR A 210 -11.60 -16.19 -4.26
N ALA A 211 -11.13 -15.74 -3.11
CA ALA A 211 -11.28 -14.36 -2.67
C ALA A 211 -10.65 -13.37 -3.66
N THR A 212 -9.46 -13.68 -4.20
CA THR A 212 -8.76 -12.83 -5.17
C THR A 212 -9.58 -12.64 -6.43
N VAL A 213 -10.16 -13.72 -6.99
CA VAL A 213 -11.02 -13.63 -8.18
C VAL A 213 -12.28 -12.80 -7.89
N ILE A 214 -12.94 -13.03 -6.74
CA ILE A 214 -14.11 -12.25 -6.32
C ILE A 214 -13.77 -10.76 -6.21
N LEU A 215 -12.64 -10.43 -5.57
CA LEU A 215 -12.19 -9.05 -5.40
C LEU A 215 -11.82 -8.40 -6.74
N GLN A 216 -11.08 -9.09 -7.60
CA GLN A 216 -10.68 -8.57 -8.91
C GLN A 216 -11.89 -8.24 -9.78
N VAL A 217 -12.87 -9.15 -9.91
CA VAL A 217 -14.08 -8.88 -10.69
C VAL A 217 -14.95 -7.81 -10.03
N GLY A 218 -15.11 -7.85 -8.70
CA GLY A 218 -15.92 -6.89 -7.97
C GLY A 218 -15.37 -5.46 -8.06
N LEU A 219 -14.08 -5.28 -7.80
CA LEU A 219 -13.39 -3.99 -7.91
C LEU A 219 -13.36 -3.49 -9.35
N PHE A 220 -13.14 -4.37 -10.33
CA PHE A 220 -13.25 -4.00 -11.74
C PHE A 220 -14.65 -3.50 -12.09
N GLY A 221 -15.71 -4.14 -11.58
CA GLY A 221 -17.09 -3.66 -11.72
C GLY A 221 -17.31 -2.26 -11.13
N VAL A 222 -16.74 -1.97 -9.95
CA VAL A 222 -16.79 -0.62 -9.34
C VAL A 222 -16.04 0.40 -10.20
N LEU A 223 -14.86 0.06 -10.72
CA LEU A 223 -14.11 0.93 -11.64
C LEU A 223 -14.92 1.25 -12.90
N LEU A 224 -15.63 0.28 -13.47
CA LEU A 224 -16.50 0.51 -14.63
C LEU A 224 -17.67 1.45 -14.29
N ILE A 225 -18.25 1.35 -13.10
CA ILE A 225 -19.30 2.29 -12.64
C ILE A 225 -18.71 3.71 -12.51
N CYS A 226 -17.54 3.85 -11.88
CA CYS A 226 -16.85 5.14 -11.76
C CYS A 226 -16.55 5.74 -13.14
N ALA A 227 -16.00 4.94 -14.06
CA ALA A 227 -15.68 5.37 -15.42
C ALA A 227 -16.95 5.80 -16.18
N ALA A 228 -18.03 5.03 -16.10
CA ALA A 228 -19.29 5.37 -16.74
C ALA A 228 -19.91 6.66 -16.17
N ALA A 229 -19.90 6.84 -14.85
CA ALA A 229 -20.38 8.07 -14.21
C ALA A 229 -19.52 9.29 -14.57
N TYR A 230 -18.20 9.10 -14.74
CA TYR A 230 -17.29 10.13 -15.19
C TYR A 230 -17.55 10.51 -16.66
N MET A 231 -17.54 9.54 -17.57
CA MET A 231 -17.64 9.74 -19.02
C MET A 231 -19.03 10.18 -19.47
N PHE A 232 -20.10 9.72 -18.82
CA PHE A 232 -21.48 9.98 -19.25
C PHE A 232 -22.26 10.72 -18.14
N PRO A 233 -22.50 12.04 -18.29
CA PRO A 233 -23.22 12.84 -17.30
C PRO A 233 -24.64 12.33 -16.97
N ASN A 234 -25.28 11.61 -17.89
CA ASN A 234 -26.60 11.01 -17.67
C ASN A 234 -26.61 10.00 -16.52
N PHE A 235 -25.51 9.27 -16.32
CA PHE A 235 -25.38 8.32 -15.20
C PHE A 235 -25.14 9.01 -13.86
N ARG A 236 -25.05 10.35 -13.80
CA ARG A 236 -25.00 11.10 -12.53
C ARG A 236 -26.39 11.45 -11.99
N LYS A 237 -27.46 11.06 -12.68
CA LYS A 237 -28.85 11.19 -12.21
C LYS A 237 -29.26 9.94 -11.42
N PRO A 238 -30.16 10.03 -10.41
CA PRO A 238 -30.47 8.90 -9.52
C PRO A 238 -30.95 7.63 -10.24
N MET A 239 -31.99 7.73 -11.07
CA MET A 239 -32.55 6.55 -11.73
C MET A 239 -31.54 5.86 -12.66
N PRO A 240 -30.86 6.56 -13.59
CA PRO A 240 -29.81 5.95 -14.42
C PRO A 240 -28.63 5.39 -13.62
N PHE A 241 -28.20 6.07 -12.55
CA PHE A 241 -27.09 5.61 -11.71
C PHE A 241 -27.42 4.26 -11.07
N TYR A 242 -28.55 4.18 -10.37
CA TYR A 242 -28.96 2.94 -9.69
C TYR A 242 -29.28 1.81 -10.67
N ALA A 243 -29.86 2.12 -11.83
CA ALA A 243 -30.06 1.14 -12.89
C ALA A 243 -28.72 0.59 -13.41
N LEU A 244 -27.73 1.46 -13.65
CA LEU A 244 -26.37 1.05 -14.04
C LEU A 244 -25.72 0.19 -12.96
N THR A 245 -25.80 0.58 -11.68
CA THR A 245 -25.24 -0.19 -10.57
C THR A 245 -25.87 -1.58 -10.48
N LEU A 246 -27.21 -1.68 -10.55
CA LEU A 246 -27.92 -2.95 -10.54
C LEU A 246 -27.56 -3.82 -11.75
N ALA A 247 -27.50 -3.23 -12.95
CA ALA A 247 -27.09 -3.93 -14.16
C ALA A 247 -25.64 -4.43 -14.07
N MET A 248 -24.73 -3.64 -13.51
CA MET A 248 -23.34 -4.06 -13.32
C MET A 248 -23.24 -5.21 -12.32
N VAL A 249 -23.92 -5.14 -11.17
CA VAL A 249 -23.84 -6.18 -10.14
C VAL A 249 -24.52 -7.47 -10.60
N PHE A 250 -25.79 -7.39 -11.02
CA PHE A 250 -26.60 -8.57 -11.32
C PHE A 250 -26.50 -9.04 -12.77
N GLY A 251 -26.13 -8.16 -13.70
CA GLY A 251 -25.96 -8.50 -15.11
C GLY A 251 -24.52 -8.86 -15.50
N PHE A 252 -23.51 -8.35 -14.78
CA PHE A 252 -22.10 -8.61 -15.09
C PHE A 252 -21.37 -9.31 -13.93
N VAL A 253 -21.17 -8.66 -12.79
CA VAL A 253 -20.27 -9.17 -11.72
C VAL A 253 -20.70 -10.54 -11.20
N VAL A 254 -21.95 -10.69 -10.76
CA VAL A 254 -22.43 -11.95 -10.16
C VAL A 254 -22.49 -13.08 -11.20
N PRO A 255 -23.09 -12.91 -12.40
CA PRO A 255 -23.08 -13.96 -13.42
C PRO A 255 -21.68 -14.34 -13.89
N PHE A 256 -20.80 -13.36 -14.09
CA PHE A 256 -19.44 -13.63 -14.55
C PHE A 256 -18.63 -14.40 -13.50
N LEU A 257 -18.74 -14.03 -12.22
CA LEU A 257 -18.15 -14.82 -11.13
C LEU A 257 -18.75 -16.22 -11.02
N HIS A 258 -20.05 -16.38 -11.26
CA HIS A 258 -20.68 -17.69 -11.25
C HIS A 258 -20.08 -18.63 -12.31
N ILE A 259 -19.82 -18.10 -13.51
CA ILE A 259 -19.17 -18.84 -14.60
C ILE A 259 -17.71 -19.17 -14.24
N LEU A 260 -16.96 -18.20 -13.72
CA LEU A 260 -15.54 -18.39 -13.41
C LEU A 260 -15.31 -19.39 -12.27
N LEU A 261 -16.12 -19.29 -11.21
CA LEU A 261 -15.98 -20.13 -10.01
C LEU A 261 -16.71 -21.47 -10.12
N GLN A 262 -17.55 -21.66 -11.15
CA GLN A 262 -18.44 -22.82 -11.29
C GLN A 262 -19.31 -23.06 -10.05
N ALA A 263 -19.57 -22.00 -9.29
CA ALA A 263 -20.28 -22.00 -8.01
C ALA A 263 -20.90 -20.62 -7.77
N SER A 264 -21.88 -20.52 -6.88
CA SER A 264 -22.47 -19.21 -6.54
C SER A 264 -21.50 -18.41 -5.66
N PRO A 265 -20.98 -17.24 -6.13
CA PRO A 265 -20.07 -16.42 -5.33
C PRO A 265 -20.77 -15.88 -4.08
N VAL A 266 -22.06 -15.55 -4.18
CA VAL A 266 -22.85 -15.06 -3.04
C VAL A 266 -23.00 -16.15 -2.00
N LEU A 267 -23.31 -17.39 -2.41
CA LEU A 267 -23.43 -18.51 -1.48
C LEU A 267 -22.07 -18.83 -0.84
N TRP A 268 -20.98 -18.76 -1.61
CA TRP A 268 -19.63 -18.97 -1.08
C TRP A 268 -19.27 -17.93 -0.01
N ILE A 269 -19.57 -16.64 -0.24
CA ILE A 269 -19.37 -15.58 0.76
C ILE A 269 -20.23 -15.82 2.00
N LEU A 270 -21.50 -16.20 1.84
CA LEU A 270 -22.40 -16.50 2.95
C LEU A 270 -21.93 -17.71 3.77
N GLN A 271 -21.51 -18.77 3.10
CA GLN A 271 -20.91 -19.96 3.74
C GLN A 271 -19.62 -19.58 4.45
N LEU A 272 -18.79 -18.73 3.85
CA LEU A 272 -17.60 -18.20 4.51
C LEU A 272 -18.00 -17.42 5.77
N LEU A 273 -18.98 -16.53 5.74
CA LEU A 273 -19.41 -15.76 6.91
C LEU A 273 -19.83 -16.63 8.10
N VAL A 274 -20.54 -17.74 7.86
CA VAL A 274 -21.13 -18.57 8.92
C VAL A 274 -20.38 -19.88 9.18
N ALA A 275 -19.21 -20.09 8.57
CA ALA A 275 -18.54 -21.39 8.60
C ALA A 275 -18.24 -21.89 10.03
N ASN A 276 -17.77 -21.01 10.91
CA ASN A 276 -17.31 -21.36 12.26
C ASN A 276 -17.71 -20.29 13.29
N MET A 277 -17.85 -20.71 14.56
CA MET A 277 -18.18 -19.82 15.68
C MET A 277 -17.18 -18.66 15.90
N PRO A 278 -15.84 -18.86 15.84
CA PRO A 278 -14.89 -17.75 15.98
C PRO A 278 -15.10 -16.64 14.94
N ARG A 279 -15.43 -17.01 13.70
CA ARG A 279 -15.70 -16.07 12.63
C ARG A 279 -16.98 -15.29 12.86
N ILE A 280 -18.04 -15.94 13.35
CA ILE A 280 -19.28 -15.25 13.71
C ILE A 280 -19.03 -14.21 14.81
N TRP A 281 -18.29 -14.58 15.86
CA TRP A 281 -17.91 -13.63 16.92
C TRP A 281 -17.05 -12.48 16.40
N LEU A 282 -16.13 -12.75 15.48
CA LEU A 282 -15.33 -11.74 14.81
C LEU A 282 -16.19 -10.76 14.00
N VAL A 283 -17.18 -11.26 13.25
CA VAL A 283 -18.13 -10.43 12.50
C VAL A 283 -18.97 -9.57 13.44
N ILE A 284 -19.51 -10.13 14.53
CA ILE A 284 -20.26 -9.35 15.54
C ILE A 284 -19.38 -8.23 16.10
N TYR A 285 -18.14 -8.55 16.46
CA TYR A 285 -17.18 -7.58 16.96
C TYR A 285 -16.89 -6.47 15.93
N TRP A 286 -16.70 -6.81 14.65
CA TRP A 286 -16.52 -5.82 13.59
C TRP A 286 -17.76 -4.95 13.38
N VAL A 287 -18.97 -5.50 13.47
CA VAL A 287 -20.22 -4.72 13.42
C VAL A 287 -20.27 -3.70 14.55
N VAL A 288 -19.83 -4.06 15.77
CA VAL A 288 -19.71 -3.11 16.88
C VAL A 288 -18.68 -2.03 16.57
N CYS A 289 -17.50 -2.37 16.07
CA CYS A 289 -16.48 -1.40 15.66
C CYS A 289 -16.99 -0.42 14.58
N SER A 290 -17.70 -0.91 13.56
CA SER A 290 -18.32 -0.08 12.54
C SER A 290 -19.43 0.81 13.11
N GLY A 291 -20.23 0.31 14.04
CA GLY A 291 -21.22 1.11 14.76
C GLY A 291 -20.59 2.26 15.55
N LEU A 292 -19.47 2.01 16.23
CA LEU A 292 -18.70 3.04 16.93
C LEU A 292 -18.11 4.08 15.95
N ALA A 293 -17.62 3.64 14.78
CA ALA A 293 -17.14 4.55 13.75
C ALA A 293 -18.25 5.48 13.26
N VAL A 294 -19.44 4.93 12.95
CA VAL A 294 -20.61 5.69 12.50
C VAL A 294 -21.08 6.66 13.60
N LEU A 295 -21.10 6.22 14.86
CA LEU A 295 -21.45 7.08 15.98
C LEU A 295 -20.47 8.25 16.12
N ALA A 296 -19.17 7.99 16.04
CA ALA A 296 -18.15 9.05 16.08
C ALA A 296 -18.36 10.08 14.97
N VAL A 297 -18.64 9.63 13.74
CA VAL A 297 -18.95 10.53 12.63
C VAL A 297 -20.22 11.35 12.90
N ASN A 298 -21.29 10.72 13.34
CA ASN A 298 -22.55 11.41 13.61
C ASN A 298 -22.43 12.45 14.72
N VAL A 299 -21.71 12.14 15.80
CA VAL A 299 -21.43 13.09 16.88
C VAL A 299 -20.63 14.28 16.36
N GLN A 300 -19.63 14.04 15.51
CA GLN A 300 -18.83 15.11 14.91
C GLN A 300 -19.66 16.01 13.97
N ILE A 301 -20.53 15.41 13.14
CA ILE A 301 -21.44 16.14 12.27
C ILE A 301 -22.40 17.03 13.09
N GLN A 302 -23.00 16.47 14.15
CA GLN A 302 -23.92 17.22 15.02
C GLN A 302 -23.22 18.35 15.77
N GLY A 303 -21.97 18.14 16.17
CA GLY A 303 -21.14 19.15 16.82
C GLY A 303 -20.73 20.31 15.90
N GLN A 304 -20.81 20.15 14.57
CA GLN A 304 -20.42 21.14 13.56
C GLN A 304 -18.99 21.70 13.72
N GLN A 305 -18.12 20.95 14.40
CA GLN A 305 -16.73 21.33 14.62
C GLN A 305 -15.82 20.52 13.71
N GLN A 306 -14.68 21.09 13.34
CA GLN A 306 -13.63 20.37 12.63
C GLN A 306 -12.97 19.35 13.55
N ALA A 307 -12.78 18.12 13.07
CA ALA A 307 -12.13 17.07 13.82
C ALA A 307 -10.68 17.41 14.07
N SER A 308 -10.26 17.38 15.34
CA SER A 308 -8.85 17.53 15.71
C SER A 308 -8.01 16.34 15.23
N THR A 309 -6.69 16.51 15.17
CA THR A 309 -5.75 15.43 14.82
C THR A 309 -5.94 14.19 15.70
N VAL A 310 -6.28 14.37 16.97
CA VAL A 310 -6.55 13.29 17.94
C VAL A 310 -7.89 12.59 17.65
N ILE A 311 -8.95 13.34 17.33
CA ILE A 311 -10.26 12.76 16.98
C ILE A 311 -10.14 11.90 15.72
N ARG A 312 -9.34 12.32 14.74
CA ARG A 312 -9.07 11.53 13.53
C ARG A 312 -8.40 10.17 13.85
N LYS A 313 -7.71 10.04 14.99
CA LYS A 313 -7.09 8.77 15.41
C LYS A 313 -8.07 7.72 15.92
N TYR A 314 -9.34 8.07 16.14
CA TYR A 314 -10.37 7.07 16.47
C TYR A 314 -10.47 6.00 15.37
N PHE A 315 -10.42 6.39 14.10
CA PHE A 315 -10.46 5.44 12.99
C PHE A 315 -9.18 4.60 12.88
N HIS A 316 -8.03 5.13 13.30
CA HIS A 316 -6.76 4.40 13.29
C HIS A 316 -6.77 3.32 14.37
N ILE A 317 -7.27 3.65 15.57
CA ILE A 317 -7.47 2.69 16.66
C ILE A 317 -8.50 1.63 16.26
N LEU A 318 -9.62 2.02 15.66
CA LEU A 318 -10.63 1.08 15.16
C LEU A 318 -10.07 0.17 14.04
N ALA A 319 -9.24 0.70 13.15
CA ALA A 319 -8.56 -0.10 12.13
C ALA A 319 -7.66 -1.16 12.77
N VAL A 320 -6.83 -0.80 13.76
CA VAL A 320 -6.03 -1.77 14.53
C VAL A 320 -6.93 -2.82 15.19
N ALA A 321 -8.02 -2.37 15.82
CA ALA A 321 -8.97 -3.20 16.52
C ALA A 321 -9.63 -4.24 15.59
N VAL A 322 -9.91 -3.90 14.33
CA VAL A 322 -10.49 -4.78 13.31
C VAL A 322 -9.43 -5.71 12.70
N PHE A 323 -8.29 -5.16 12.28
CA PHE A 323 -7.29 -5.87 11.49
C PHE A 323 -6.46 -6.86 12.30
N ILE A 324 -6.03 -6.53 13.53
CA ILE A 324 -5.20 -7.47 14.34
C ILE A 324 -5.90 -8.83 14.54
N PRO A 325 -7.13 -8.90 15.08
CA PRO A 325 -7.79 -10.19 15.28
C PRO A 325 -8.10 -10.89 13.95
N GLY A 326 -8.45 -10.14 12.90
CA GLY A 326 -8.64 -10.69 11.56
C GLY A 326 -7.37 -11.33 11.00
N LEU A 327 -6.23 -10.65 11.14
CA LEU A 327 -4.96 -11.11 10.59
C LEU A 327 -4.45 -12.35 11.34
N ILE A 328 -4.65 -12.42 12.66
CA ILE A 328 -4.18 -13.54 13.48
C ILE A 328 -5.10 -14.75 13.39
N ARG A 329 -6.43 -14.55 13.32
CA ARG A 329 -7.41 -15.64 13.42
C ARG A 329 -8.03 -16.06 12.09
N GLU A 330 -8.28 -15.11 11.19
CA GLU A 330 -9.14 -15.30 10.02
C GLU A 330 -8.59 -14.51 8.81
N CYS A 331 -7.31 -14.70 8.45
CA CYS A 331 -6.60 -13.89 7.46
C CYS A 331 -7.27 -13.89 6.08
N CYS A 332 -7.73 -15.04 5.56
CA CYS A 332 -8.40 -15.09 4.26
C CYS A 332 -9.71 -14.26 4.27
N PHE A 333 -10.45 -14.34 5.38
CA PHE A 333 -11.68 -13.57 5.54
C PHE A 333 -11.38 -12.06 5.67
N LEU A 334 -10.33 -11.68 6.42
CA LEU A 334 -9.86 -10.30 6.46
C LEU A 334 -9.40 -9.79 5.08
N TYR A 335 -8.69 -10.63 4.31
CA TYR A 335 -8.27 -10.30 2.95
C TYR A 335 -9.47 -9.98 2.07
N LEU A 336 -10.46 -10.88 2.02
CA LEU A 336 -11.72 -10.64 1.31
C LEU A 336 -12.43 -9.39 1.82
N ALA A 337 -12.61 -9.25 3.13
CA ALA A 337 -13.31 -8.12 3.73
C ALA A 337 -12.61 -6.78 3.41
N SER A 338 -11.28 -6.73 3.44
CA SER A 338 -10.51 -5.52 3.14
C SER A 338 -10.73 -5.01 1.71
N GLY A 339 -10.77 -5.92 0.73
CA GLY A 339 -11.05 -5.55 -0.66
C GLY A 339 -12.53 -5.19 -0.89
N VAL A 340 -13.47 -5.85 -0.19
CA VAL A 340 -14.88 -5.46 -0.22
C VAL A 340 -15.08 -4.06 0.39
N VAL A 341 -14.41 -3.75 1.49
CA VAL A 341 -14.46 -2.42 2.10
C VAL A 341 -13.81 -1.37 1.17
N LEU A 342 -12.76 -1.72 0.42
CA LEU A 342 -12.21 -0.82 -0.61
C LEU A 342 -13.27 -0.51 -1.68
N ALA A 343 -13.94 -1.54 -2.21
CA ALA A 343 -15.04 -1.37 -3.16
C ALA A 343 -16.17 -0.48 -2.60
N LEU A 344 -16.55 -0.70 -1.34
CA LEU A 344 -17.59 0.08 -0.67
C LEU A 344 -17.16 1.53 -0.45
N ILE A 345 -15.96 1.81 0.06
CA ILE A 345 -15.48 3.18 0.27
C ILE A 345 -15.35 3.91 -1.06
N THR A 346 -14.86 3.27 -2.13
CA THR A 346 -14.82 3.87 -3.46
C THR A 346 -16.23 4.18 -4.00
N ALA A 347 -17.20 3.28 -3.78
CA ALA A 347 -18.59 3.52 -4.17
C ALA A 347 -19.23 4.65 -3.35
N LEU A 348 -19.04 4.70 -2.03
CA LEU A 348 -19.51 5.78 -1.16
C LEU A 348 -18.90 7.12 -1.57
N GLU A 349 -17.61 7.12 -1.89
CA GLU A 349 -16.92 8.30 -2.39
C GLU A 349 -17.50 8.79 -3.72
N LEU A 350 -17.79 7.87 -4.66
CA LEU A 350 -18.49 8.23 -5.89
C LEU A 350 -19.86 8.85 -5.61
N LEU A 351 -20.66 8.25 -4.70
CA LEU A 351 -21.96 8.80 -4.28
C LEU A 351 -21.83 10.22 -3.71
N ARG A 352 -20.78 10.48 -2.90
CA ARG A 352 -20.49 11.80 -2.34
C ARG A 352 -20.14 12.80 -3.44
N VAL A 353 -19.19 12.46 -4.31
CA VAL A 353 -18.69 13.34 -5.38
C VAL A 353 -19.80 13.77 -6.32
N ILE A 354 -20.73 12.87 -6.68
CA ILE A 354 -21.86 13.17 -7.55
C ILE A 354 -23.12 13.62 -6.79
N ARG A 355 -23.05 13.76 -5.45
CA ARG A 355 -24.16 14.11 -4.54
C ARG A 355 -25.42 13.24 -4.73
N MET A 356 -25.23 11.94 -4.79
CA MET A 356 -26.29 10.97 -5.06
C MET A 356 -27.20 10.74 -3.84
N PRO A 357 -28.51 11.03 -3.89
CA PRO A 357 -29.42 10.75 -2.77
C PRO A 357 -29.62 9.24 -2.58
N PRO A 358 -29.81 8.73 -1.35
CA PRO A 358 -30.01 9.51 -0.12
C PRO A 358 -28.71 9.84 0.63
N LEU A 359 -27.57 9.21 0.29
CA LEU A 359 -26.36 9.27 1.11
C LEU A 359 -25.44 10.45 0.78
N GLY A 360 -25.48 10.99 -0.44
CA GLY A 360 -24.52 11.97 -0.95
C GLY A 360 -24.33 13.18 -0.04
N GLU A 361 -25.42 13.77 0.45
CA GLU A 361 -25.36 14.94 1.35
C GLU A 361 -24.85 14.57 2.76
N VAL A 362 -25.22 13.40 3.28
CA VAL A 362 -24.73 12.92 4.59
C VAL A 362 -23.23 12.65 4.53
N LEU A 363 -22.77 12.01 3.47
CA LEU A 363 -21.35 11.75 3.23
C LEU A 363 -20.57 13.05 3.04
N GLN A 364 -21.15 14.04 2.37
CA GLN A 364 -20.54 15.35 2.20
C GLN A 364 -20.43 16.10 3.53
N ALA A 365 -21.46 16.06 4.38
CA ALA A 365 -21.41 16.63 5.73
C ALA A 365 -20.32 15.96 6.58
N GLY A 366 -20.23 14.62 6.53
CA GLY A 366 -19.16 13.87 7.19
C GLY A 366 -17.77 14.24 6.68
N PHE A 367 -17.60 14.34 5.36
CA PHE A 367 -16.34 14.79 4.77
C PHE A 367 -15.96 16.19 5.26
N THR A 368 -16.90 17.13 5.25
CA THR A 368 -16.62 18.52 5.64
C THR A 368 -16.11 18.65 7.07
N VAL A 369 -16.56 17.84 8.03
CA VAL A 369 -16.09 17.92 9.43
C VAL A 369 -14.78 17.15 9.70
N TYR A 370 -14.36 16.26 8.80
CA TYR A 370 -13.12 15.47 8.95
C TYR A 370 -12.00 15.85 7.98
N ALA A 371 -12.31 16.54 6.89
CA ALA A 371 -11.33 16.97 5.90
C ALA A 371 -10.23 17.83 6.54
N ASP A 372 -8.99 17.56 6.16
CA ASP A 372 -7.83 18.32 6.61
C ASP A 372 -6.99 18.79 5.41
N GLU A 373 -5.77 19.28 5.67
CA GLU A 373 -4.87 19.75 4.63
C GLU A 373 -4.50 18.69 3.57
N LYS A 374 -4.69 17.39 3.86
CA LYS A 374 -4.46 16.29 2.93
C LYS A 374 -5.62 16.12 1.95
N ASP A 375 -6.83 16.52 2.34
CA ASP A 375 -8.05 16.44 1.54
C ASP A 375 -8.45 17.81 0.94
N ALA A 376 -7.48 18.51 0.35
CA ALA A 376 -7.66 19.85 -0.21
C ALA A 376 -8.44 19.89 -1.55
N GLY A 377 -8.56 18.73 -2.21
CA GLY A 377 -9.21 18.58 -3.51
C GLY A 377 -10.66 18.10 -3.44
N THR A 378 -11.14 17.55 -4.55
CA THR A 378 -12.52 17.02 -4.63
C THR A 378 -12.68 15.66 -3.98
N LEU A 379 -11.61 14.86 -3.93
CA LEU A 379 -11.62 13.48 -3.43
C LEU A 379 -11.26 13.41 -1.93
N ALA A 380 -11.91 12.51 -1.22
CA ALA A 380 -11.62 12.14 0.17
C ALA A 380 -10.61 10.98 0.18
N LEU A 381 -9.33 11.31 0.09
CA LEU A 381 -8.26 10.33 -0.04
C LEU A 381 -7.82 9.79 1.31
N THR A 382 -7.90 10.58 2.39
CA THR A 382 -7.45 10.14 3.72
C THR A 382 -8.14 8.83 4.21
N PRO A 383 -9.47 8.65 4.11
CA PRO A 383 -10.13 7.40 4.49
C PRO A 383 -9.72 6.21 3.60
N ILE A 384 -9.55 6.45 2.30
CA ILE A 384 -9.10 5.42 1.34
C ILE A 384 -7.66 5.00 1.68
N TYR A 385 -6.78 5.96 1.94
CA TYR A 385 -5.40 5.70 2.31
C TYR A 385 -5.27 5.08 3.70
N LEU A 386 -6.16 5.36 4.64
CA LEU A 386 -6.16 4.64 5.92
C LEU A 386 -6.44 3.13 5.70
N LEU A 387 -7.48 2.80 4.93
CA LEU A 387 -7.78 1.41 4.59
C LEU A 387 -6.62 0.78 3.81
N ALA A 388 -6.15 1.46 2.76
CA ALA A 388 -5.06 0.98 1.93
C ALA A 388 -3.79 0.80 2.76
N GLY A 389 -3.44 1.73 3.64
CA GLY A 389 -2.28 1.62 4.51
C GLY A 389 -2.31 0.37 5.38
N CYS A 390 -3.47 0.05 5.97
CA CYS A 390 -3.65 -1.18 6.76
C CYS A 390 -3.65 -2.45 5.90
N SER A 391 -4.14 -2.38 4.66
CA SER A 391 -4.41 -3.57 3.83
C SER A 391 -3.33 -3.86 2.78
N LEU A 392 -2.54 -2.86 2.38
CA LEU A 392 -1.52 -2.97 1.33
C LEU A 392 -0.52 -4.10 1.61
N PRO A 393 0.04 -4.25 2.82
CA PRO A 393 0.91 -5.38 3.12
C PRO A 393 0.22 -6.73 2.90
N LEU A 394 -1.08 -6.83 3.20
CA LEU A 394 -1.87 -8.03 2.99
C LEU A 394 -2.16 -8.28 1.50
N TRP A 395 -2.33 -7.23 0.69
CA TRP A 395 -2.56 -7.34 -0.75
C TRP A 395 -1.28 -7.62 -1.55
N LEU A 396 -0.12 -7.18 -1.03
CA LEU A 396 1.16 -7.28 -1.71
C LEU A 396 1.98 -8.51 -1.33
N TYR A 397 1.68 -9.18 -0.21
CA TYR A 397 2.55 -10.26 0.23
C TYR A 397 2.34 -11.53 -0.62
N PRO A 398 3.41 -12.17 -1.17
CA PRO A 398 3.28 -13.22 -2.20
C PRO A 398 2.55 -14.50 -1.76
N SER A 399 2.64 -14.84 -0.48
CA SER A 399 2.09 -16.03 0.11
C SER A 399 1.41 -15.64 1.41
N ILE A 400 0.09 -15.45 1.40
CA ILE A 400 -0.67 -15.04 2.60
C ILE A 400 -1.48 -16.20 3.17
N CYS A 401 -1.76 -16.11 4.46
CA CYS A 401 -2.75 -16.93 5.16
C CYS A 401 -2.52 -18.46 5.15
N LEU A 402 -1.34 -18.94 4.78
CA LEU A 402 -0.91 -20.33 4.98
C LEU A 402 -0.59 -20.57 6.47
N GLU A 403 -0.90 -21.76 6.99
CA GLU A 403 -0.70 -22.09 8.42
C GLU A 403 0.75 -21.87 8.89
N GLU A 404 1.74 -22.07 8.02
CA GLU A 404 3.17 -21.84 8.30
C GLU A 404 3.51 -20.35 8.54
N ILE A 405 2.65 -19.41 8.13
CA ILE A 405 2.88 -17.95 8.22
C ILE A 405 2.47 -17.39 9.60
N TYR A 406 1.54 -18.03 10.29
CA TYR A 406 1.07 -17.59 11.62
C TYR A 406 2.04 -17.89 12.76
N ALA A 407 3.11 -18.64 12.46
CA ALA A 407 4.18 -18.98 13.38
C ALA A 407 5.54 -18.65 12.73
N GLY A 408 5.79 -17.38 12.39
CA GLY A 408 7.06 -17.05 11.75
C GLY A 408 7.33 -15.58 11.44
N GLN A 409 8.47 -15.36 10.77
CA GLN A 409 8.98 -14.04 10.38
C GLN A 409 8.09 -13.30 9.36
N HIS A 410 7.02 -13.93 8.88
CA HIS A 410 6.15 -13.47 7.80
C HIS A 410 4.95 -12.65 8.28
N LEU A 411 4.57 -12.74 9.56
CA LEU A 411 3.51 -11.91 10.14
C LEU A 411 3.91 -10.42 10.22
N LEU A 412 5.20 -10.14 10.44
CA LEU A 412 5.68 -8.77 10.67
C LEU A 412 5.53 -7.86 9.44
N PRO A 413 5.93 -8.28 8.21
CA PRO A 413 5.60 -7.54 6.98
C PRO A 413 4.10 -7.26 6.85
N LEU A 414 3.23 -8.24 7.12
CA LEU A 414 1.77 -8.06 7.01
C LEU A 414 1.21 -7.01 7.98
N MET A 415 1.89 -6.78 9.11
CA MET A 415 1.50 -5.80 10.12
C MET A 415 2.06 -4.39 9.87
N SER A 416 2.81 -4.17 8.78
CA SER A 416 3.50 -2.90 8.49
C SER A 416 2.59 -1.67 8.57
N GLY A 417 1.38 -1.78 8.00
CA GLY A 417 0.36 -0.74 8.06
C GLY A 417 -0.18 -0.49 9.46
N LEU A 418 -0.44 -1.57 10.21
CA LEU A 418 -0.94 -1.49 11.58
C LEU A 418 0.09 -0.88 12.54
N LEU A 419 1.36 -1.23 12.36
CA LEU A 419 2.47 -0.69 13.14
C LEU A 419 2.67 0.80 12.85
N THR A 420 2.77 1.19 11.58
CA THR A 420 3.05 2.58 11.20
C THR A 420 1.84 3.50 11.39
N VAL A 421 0.73 3.19 10.73
CA VAL A 421 -0.46 4.06 10.68
C VAL A 421 -1.33 3.86 11.92
N GLY A 422 -1.54 2.61 12.31
CA GLY A 422 -2.39 2.28 13.46
C GLY A 422 -1.77 2.72 14.79
N ILE A 423 -0.60 2.19 15.12
CA ILE A 423 0.05 2.38 16.42
C ILE A 423 0.97 3.61 16.42
N GLY A 424 1.90 3.68 15.48
CA GLY A 424 2.96 4.68 15.45
C GLY A 424 2.44 6.10 15.28
N ASP A 425 1.66 6.34 14.24
CA ASP A 425 1.06 7.65 13.93
C ASP A 425 0.04 8.08 15.01
N THR A 426 -0.75 7.15 15.57
CA THR A 426 -1.61 7.44 16.73
C THR A 426 -0.78 7.88 17.94
N ALA A 427 0.27 7.13 18.29
CA ALA A 427 1.14 7.47 19.43
C ALA A 427 1.86 8.80 19.21
N ALA A 428 2.43 9.03 18.02
CA ALA A 428 3.09 10.28 17.67
C ALA A 428 2.15 11.48 17.81
N SER A 429 0.91 11.35 17.34
CA SER A 429 -0.08 12.42 17.39
C SER A 429 -0.59 12.70 18.81
N VAL A 430 -0.91 11.65 19.59
CA VAL A 430 -1.45 11.80 20.95
C VAL A 430 -0.37 12.31 21.90
N PHE A 431 0.77 11.61 21.98
CA PHE A 431 1.85 12.01 22.89
C PHE A 431 2.57 13.26 22.40
N GLY A 432 2.71 13.45 21.09
CA GLY A 432 3.28 14.69 20.54
C GLY A 432 2.45 15.93 20.88
N THR A 433 1.13 15.80 21.01
CA THR A 433 0.24 16.88 21.45
C THR A 433 0.29 17.11 22.95
N TRP A 434 0.37 16.03 23.75
CA TRP A 434 0.32 16.12 25.22
C TRP A 434 1.66 16.50 25.88
N ILE A 435 2.76 15.91 25.42
CA ILE A 435 4.08 16.06 26.05
C ILE A 435 5.14 16.65 25.12
N GLY A 436 4.82 16.84 23.85
CA GLY A 436 5.78 17.32 22.85
C GLY A 436 6.19 18.77 23.07
N LYS A 437 7.50 18.98 23.22
CA LYS A 437 8.10 20.31 23.40
C LYS A 437 9.10 20.61 22.29
N THR A 438 9.88 19.61 21.91
CA THR A 438 10.98 19.77 20.97
C THR A 438 10.54 19.40 19.56
N LYS A 439 10.43 20.40 18.68
CA LYS A 439 10.02 20.17 17.29
C LYS A 439 11.17 19.67 16.43
N TRP A 440 10.85 18.88 15.42
CA TRP A 440 11.76 18.59 14.32
C TRP A 440 11.90 19.82 13.42
N GLU A 441 13.14 20.12 13.03
CA GLU A 441 13.43 21.23 12.11
C GLU A 441 12.58 21.15 10.85
N GLY A 442 11.96 22.28 10.49
CA GLY A 442 11.11 22.41 9.30
C GLY A 442 9.71 21.81 9.42
N THR A 443 9.31 21.29 10.60
CA THR A 443 8.02 20.59 10.74
C THR A 443 7.27 21.01 12.00
N LYS A 444 5.97 20.68 12.06
CA LYS A 444 5.15 20.85 13.27
C LYS A 444 5.26 19.66 14.24
N LYS A 445 5.92 18.57 13.83
CA LYS A 445 6.01 17.30 14.55
C LYS A 445 7.09 17.35 15.64
N THR A 446 6.91 16.60 16.72
CA THR A 446 7.77 16.65 17.91
C THR A 446 8.65 15.40 18.03
N LYS A 447 9.87 15.57 18.54
CA LYS A 447 10.82 14.48 18.81
C LYS A 447 10.25 13.52 19.86
N GLU A 448 9.53 14.04 20.85
CA GLU A 448 8.87 13.24 21.87
C GLU A 448 7.75 12.38 21.28
N GLY A 449 6.99 12.91 20.31
CA GLY A 449 6.00 12.13 19.55
C GLY A 449 6.65 10.99 18.76
N THR A 450 7.76 11.27 18.05
CA THR A 450 8.53 10.23 17.34
C THR A 450 9.05 9.14 18.30
N PHE A 451 9.55 9.52 19.47
CA PHE A 451 10.01 8.56 20.48
C PHE A 451 8.87 7.69 21.03
N ALA A 452 7.70 8.29 21.29
CA ALA A 452 6.50 7.56 21.70
C ALA A 452 6.04 6.57 20.63
N SER A 453 6.08 6.96 19.35
CA SER A 453 5.80 6.07 18.21
C SER A 453 6.71 4.84 18.21
N ILE A 454 8.03 5.04 18.38
CA ILE A 454 9.00 3.94 18.45
C ILE A 454 8.67 2.99 19.60
N ILE A 455 8.44 3.53 20.81
CA ILE A 455 8.14 2.72 21.99
C ILE A 455 6.84 1.92 21.79
N CYS A 456 5.75 2.56 21.38
CA CYS A 456 4.46 1.89 21.26
C CYS A 456 4.48 0.78 20.19
N GLN A 457 5.15 1.01 19.06
CA GLN A 457 5.32 -0.03 18.04
C GLN A 457 6.15 -1.21 18.57
N MET A 458 7.27 -0.93 19.26
CA MET A 458 8.09 -1.99 19.85
C MET A 458 7.37 -2.77 20.95
N ILE A 459 6.53 -2.11 21.77
CA ILE A 459 5.70 -2.78 22.78
C ILE A 459 4.73 -3.77 22.11
N LEU A 460 4.06 -3.38 21.02
CA LEU A 460 3.18 -4.30 20.30
C LEU A 460 3.96 -5.50 19.75
N ILE A 461 5.13 -5.29 19.16
CA ILE A 461 5.97 -6.37 18.64
C ILE A 461 6.39 -7.32 19.77
N LEU A 462 6.82 -6.80 20.92
CA LEU A 462 7.18 -7.60 22.08
C LEU A 462 5.97 -8.35 22.65
N MET A 463 4.79 -7.75 22.65
CA MET A 463 3.55 -8.42 23.04
C MET A 463 3.23 -9.60 22.12
N LEU A 464 3.43 -9.46 20.80
CA LEU A 464 3.23 -10.56 19.84
C LEU A 464 4.24 -11.70 20.05
N VAL A 465 5.49 -11.37 20.39
CA VAL A 465 6.50 -12.36 20.78
C VAL A 465 6.08 -13.08 22.06
N TYR A 466 5.62 -12.35 23.08
CA TYR A 466 5.17 -12.92 24.35
C TYR A 466 3.96 -13.86 24.18
N LEU A 467 3.00 -13.49 23.31
CA LEU A 467 1.83 -14.31 23.00
C LEU A 467 2.13 -15.51 22.08
N GLY A 468 3.38 -15.69 21.65
CA GLY A 468 3.81 -16.80 20.80
C GLY A 468 3.43 -16.67 19.32
N HIS A 469 3.02 -15.47 18.86
CA HIS A 469 2.72 -15.20 17.45
C HIS A 469 3.99 -14.92 16.62
N MET A 470 5.12 -14.65 17.27
CA MET A 470 6.40 -14.33 16.62
C MET A 470 7.56 -15.04 17.32
N PRO A 471 8.59 -15.50 16.58
CA PRO A 471 9.77 -16.08 17.20
C PRO A 471 10.58 -15.03 17.97
N CYS A 472 11.04 -15.37 19.17
CA CYS A 472 11.96 -14.54 19.95
C CYS A 472 13.39 -14.65 19.38
N SER A 473 13.64 -13.98 18.26
CA SER A 473 14.95 -13.94 17.58
C SER A 473 15.55 -12.54 17.64
N GLY A 474 16.82 -12.44 18.05
CA GLY A 474 17.56 -11.17 18.08
C GLY A 474 17.61 -10.48 16.71
N VAL A 475 17.72 -11.26 15.61
CA VAL A 475 17.71 -10.72 14.24
C VAL A 475 16.37 -10.06 13.91
N VAL A 476 15.25 -10.71 14.29
CA VAL A 476 13.90 -10.16 14.06
C VAL A 476 13.70 -8.88 14.88
N LEU A 477 14.13 -8.86 16.14
CA LEU A 477 13.99 -7.68 17.01
C LEU A 477 14.87 -6.51 16.55
N ILE A 478 16.11 -6.75 16.14
CA ILE A 478 17.00 -5.70 15.60
C ILE A 478 16.43 -5.14 14.30
N ARG A 479 15.96 -6.01 13.39
CA ARG A 479 15.30 -5.56 12.15
C ARG A 479 14.05 -4.75 12.45
N SER A 480 13.23 -5.20 13.40
CA SER A 480 12.03 -4.49 13.85
C SER A 480 12.38 -3.10 14.38
N LEU A 481 13.37 -3.00 15.27
CA LEU A 481 13.81 -1.73 15.85
C LEU A 481 14.33 -0.78 14.76
N PHE A 482 15.11 -1.30 13.82
CA PHE A 482 15.60 -0.52 12.68
C PHE A 482 14.44 0.00 11.82
N ALA A 483 13.51 -0.87 11.43
CA ALA A 483 12.37 -0.51 10.60
C ALA A 483 11.44 0.51 11.29
N VAL A 484 11.12 0.29 12.57
CA VAL A 484 10.33 1.21 13.40
C VAL A 484 11.02 2.56 13.56
N THR A 485 12.33 2.59 13.77
CA THR A 485 13.08 3.84 13.91
C THR A 485 13.10 4.63 12.61
N VAL A 486 13.43 3.98 11.49
CA VAL A 486 13.48 4.62 10.17
C VAL A 486 12.12 5.19 9.78
N THR A 487 11.05 4.40 9.94
CA THR A 487 9.69 4.81 9.57
C THR A 487 9.14 5.89 10.49
N SER A 488 9.47 5.89 11.78
CA SER A 488 9.07 6.96 12.72
C SER A 488 9.81 8.27 12.45
N VAL A 489 11.08 8.22 12.03
CA VAL A 489 11.81 9.42 11.59
C VAL A 489 11.28 9.93 10.25
N LEU A 490 10.93 9.02 9.33
CA LEU A 490 10.33 9.37 8.05
C LEU A 490 8.96 10.03 8.25
N GLU A 491 8.12 9.49 9.14
CA GLU A 491 6.85 10.10 9.57
C GLU A 491 7.07 11.54 10.03
N ALA A 492 8.08 11.78 10.85
CA ALA A 492 8.38 13.10 11.40
C ALA A 492 8.80 14.13 10.34
N LYS A 493 9.32 13.67 9.18
CA LYS A 493 9.93 14.51 8.14
C LYS A 493 9.15 14.58 6.84
N THR A 494 8.24 13.64 6.58
CA THR A 494 7.46 13.60 5.35
C THR A 494 6.27 14.55 5.39
N ASP A 495 5.98 15.15 4.24
CA ASP A 495 4.79 15.97 3.95
C ASP A 495 3.78 15.23 3.04
N GLN A 496 4.14 14.03 2.60
CA GLN A 496 3.27 13.13 1.87
C GLN A 496 2.23 12.51 2.81
N VAL A 497 1.17 11.93 2.26
CA VAL A 497 0.23 11.19 3.10
C VAL A 497 0.89 9.92 3.67
N ASP A 498 1.25 10.01 4.96
CA ASP A 498 1.75 8.95 5.84
C ASP A 498 1.00 7.62 5.68
N ASN A 499 -0.32 7.66 5.59
CA ASN A 499 -1.16 6.46 5.44
C ASN A 499 -0.85 5.65 4.17
N LEU A 500 -0.29 6.28 3.14
CA LEU A 500 0.11 5.60 1.90
C LEU A 500 1.60 5.23 1.91
N ALA A 501 2.45 6.16 2.32
CA ALA A 501 3.90 6.06 2.19
C ALA A 501 4.55 5.12 3.22
N LEU A 502 4.24 5.30 4.51
CA LEU A 502 4.95 4.60 5.60
C LEU A 502 4.73 3.09 5.60
N PRO A 503 3.53 2.56 5.30
CA PRO A 503 3.31 1.11 5.23
C PRO A 503 4.21 0.42 4.21
N LEU A 504 4.45 1.02 3.05
CA LEU A 504 5.32 0.45 2.00
C LEU A 504 6.79 0.42 2.43
N VAL A 505 7.27 1.49 3.07
CA VAL A 505 8.65 1.56 3.58
C VAL A 505 8.84 0.53 4.70
N MET A 506 7.93 0.50 5.67
CA MET A 506 7.95 -0.46 6.77
C MET A 506 7.92 -1.90 6.24
N TYR A 507 7.05 -2.17 5.25
CA TYR A 507 6.92 -3.47 4.61
C TYR A 507 8.25 -3.95 4.03
N MET A 508 8.90 -3.13 3.20
CA MET A 508 10.20 -3.47 2.59
C MET A 508 11.28 -3.74 3.64
N LEU A 509 11.34 -2.96 4.71
CA LEU A 509 12.33 -3.11 5.78
C LEU A 509 12.10 -4.36 6.65
N LEU A 510 10.86 -4.83 6.73
CA LEU A 510 10.48 -5.99 7.54
C LEU A 510 10.51 -7.31 6.78
N LEU A 511 10.67 -7.28 5.45
CA LEU A 511 10.78 -8.49 4.63
C LEU A 511 11.88 -9.43 5.18
N PRO A 512 11.65 -10.77 5.12
CA PRO A 512 12.66 -11.74 5.48
C PRO A 512 13.91 -11.60 4.61
N PHE A 513 15.08 -11.85 5.21
CA PHE A 513 16.29 -12.04 4.41
C PHE A 513 16.11 -13.31 3.57
N PRO A 514 16.55 -13.29 2.30
CA PRO A 514 16.59 -14.51 1.50
C PRO A 514 17.47 -15.50 2.26
N ARG A 515 16.93 -16.68 2.57
CA ARG A 515 17.78 -17.75 3.07
C ARG A 515 18.68 -18.15 1.91
N THR A 516 19.99 -17.93 2.05
CA THR A 516 20.98 -18.54 1.17
C THR A 516 20.74 -20.05 1.21
N ILE A 517 20.44 -20.63 0.05
CA ILE A 517 20.27 -22.08 -0.15
C ILE A 517 21.51 -22.82 0.30
#